data_AF-A0A0T1WDL1-F1
#
_entry.id   AF-A0A0T1WDL1-F1
#
_cell.length_a   1.000
_cell.length_b   1.000
_cell.length_c   1.000
_cell.angle_alpha   90.00
_cell.angle_beta   90.00
_cell.angle_gamma   90.00
#
_symmetry.space_group_name_H-M   'P 1'
#
loop_
_entity.id
_entity.type
_entity.pdbx_description
1 polymer ?
#
loop_
_entity_poly.entity_id
_entity_poly.type
_entity_poly.pdbx_seq_one_letter_code
_entity_poly.pdbx_strand_id
1 'polypeptide(L)'
;MSATGSPAPSSPGRVARRLTGGALLAGGLIGTTLFGALPSAFANEDPALNPPNCSAADLEGVRAGVDASTSAYLFTHPDYNWFVTSLEGLPKDQVSKQMKDYLNVHPDTKNDITGIRQPLMDLKNRCGGTP
;
A
#
# COMPACT_ATOMS: atom_id res chain seq x y z
N MET A 1 -17.39 -75.36 -0.58
CA MET A 1 -16.85 -76.08 0.59
C MET A 1 -16.51 -75.04 1.66
N SER A 2 -17.16 -75.16 2.82
CA SER A 2 -16.96 -74.40 4.08
C SER A 2 -17.31 -72.90 4.04
N ALA A 3 -18.39 -72.36 4.61
CA ALA A 3 -19.08 -72.54 5.90
C ALA A 3 -18.26 -72.07 7.12
N THR A 4 -18.57 -70.87 7.62
CA THR A 4 -18.58 -70.38 9.02
C THR A 4 -19.08 -68.92 8.97
N GLY A 5 -20.04 -68.40 9.74
CA GLY A 5 -20.56 -68.74 11.06
C GLY A 5 -20.42 -67.49 11.95
N SER A 6 -21.51 -66.74 12.17
CA SER A 6 -21.59 -65.51 12.99
C SER A 6 -21.13 -65.69 14.45
N PRO A 7 -20.83 -64.59 15.18
CA PRO A 7 -21.85 -64.08 16.11
C PRO A 7 -21.92 -62.54 16.25
N ALA A 8 -23.11 -62.04 16.59
CA ALA A 8 -23.36 -60.78 17.33
C ALA A 8 -23.79 -61.17 18.78
N PRO A 9 -24.07 -60.27 19.76
CA PRO A 9 -24.00 -58.80 19.82
C PRO A 9 -23.34 -58.23 21.11
N SER A 10 -23.17 -56.90 21.23
CA SER A 10 -23.31 -56.16 22.51
C SER A 10 -23.34 -54.63 22.29
N SER A 11 -24.49 -54.03 22.56
CA SER A 11 -24.67 -52.60 22.91
C SER A 11 -24.61 -52.49 24.45
N PRO A 12 -24.24 -51.35 25.09
CA PRO A 12 -24.91 -50.06 24.86
C PRO A 12 -24.07 -48.77 25.00
N GLY A 13 -24.60 -47.70 24.41
CA GLY A 13 -24.80 -46.44 25.12
C GLY A 13 -23.61 -45.48 25.25
N ARG A 14 -23.51 -44.53 24.32
CA ARG A 14 -23.90 -43.13 24.59
C ARG A 14 -23.69 -42.27 23.35
N VAL A 15 -24.79 -41.70 22.89
CA VAL A 15 -24.82 -40.62 21.91
C VAL A 15 -24.16 -39.40 22.55
N ALA A 16 -23.05 -38.93 21.97
CA ALA A 16 -22.56 -37.58 22.14
C ALA A 16 -22.20 -37.03 20.76
N ARG A 17 -23.21 -36.47 20.11
CA ARG A 17 -23.09 -35.76 18.85
C ARG A 17 -22.34 -34.45 19.11
N ARG A 18 -21.08 -34.37 18.69
CA ARG A 18 -20.42 -33.11 18.37
C ARG A 18 -19.86 -33.24 16.96
N LEU A 19 -20.50 -32.55 16.03
CA LEU A 19 -20.04 -32.39 14.65
C LEU A 19 -18.77 -31.53 14.68
N THR A 20 -17.65 -32.19 14.93
CA THR A 20 -16.32 -31.69 14.61
C THR A 20 -16.09 -32.04 13.14
N GLY A 21 -16.52 -31.16 12.23
CA GLY A 21 -16.23 -31.28 10.80
C GLY A 21 -14.75 -31.04 10.57
N GLY A 22 -13.99 -32.12 10.53
CA GLY A 22 -12.56 -32.14 10.30
C GLY A 22 -12.17 -31.76 8.88
N ALA A 23 -10.96 -31.23 8.80
CA ALA A 23 -10.18 -30.98 7.61
C ALA A 23 -10.02 -32.23 6.71
N LEU A 24 -9.74 -31.97 5.43
CA LEU A 24 -8.67 -32.55 4.59
C LEU A 24 -9.12 -32.56 3.13
N LEU A 25 -8.82 -31.48 2.40
CA LEU A 25 -8.63 -31.55 0.95
C LEU A 25 -7.14 -31.38 0.69
N ALA A 26 -6.49 -32.52 0.44
CA ALA A 26 -5.16 -32.58 -0.15
C ALA A 26 -5.26 -32.14 -1.62
N GLY A 27 -4.65 -31.01 -1.95
CA GLY A 27 -4.55 -30.49 -3.31
C GLY A 27 -3.66 -29.25 -3.32
N GLY A 28 -2.48 -29.35 -3.92
CA GLY A 28 -1.46 -28.32 -3.88
C GLY A 28 -1.88 -27.01 -4.53
N LEU A 29 -1.72 -25.92 -3.80
CA LEU A 29 -1.50 -24.58 -4.34
C LEU A 29 -0.39 -23.92 -3.50
N ILE A 30 0.74 -23.71 -4.15
CA ILE A 30 1.89 -23.01 -3.60
C ILE A 30 1.52 -21.52 -3.47
N GLY A 31 1.47 -21.06 -2.23
CA GLY A 31 1.73 -19.68 -1.76
C GLY A 31 1.15 -18.49 -2.52
N THR A 32 0.06 -17.92 -2.02
CA THR A 32 -0.18 -16.44 -2.01
C THR A 32 -1.22 -16.08 -0.92
N THR A 33 -0.89 -16.25 0.35
CA THR A 33 -1.67 -15.66 1.46
C THR A 33 -0.81 -14.75 2.31
N LEU A 34 -0.06 -13.85 1.66
CA LEU A 34 0.59 -12.74 2.34
C LEU A 34 0.08 -11.39 1.81
N PHE A 35 -1.25 -11.24 1.79
CA PHE A 35 -1.86 -9.96 2.14
C PHE A 35 -2.34 -10.08 3.58
N GLY A 36 -1.37 -10.15 4.49
CA GLY A 36 -1.62 -9.92 5.90
C GLY A 36 -2.20 -8.52 6.06
N ALA A 37 -3.20 -8.41 6.92
CA ALA A 37 -3.88 -7.18 7.28
C ALA A 37 -2.90 -6.05 7.59
N LEU A 38 -2.58 -5.23 6.59
CA LEU A 38 -2.31 -3.84 6.84
C LEU A 38 -3.67 -3.27 7.24
N PRO A 39 -3.81 -2.57 8.38
CA PRO A 39 -4.98 -1.74 8.57
C PRO A 39 -4.97 -0.76 7.42
N SER A 40 -5.78 -1.00 6.40
CA SER A 40 -6.16 0.03 5.47
C SER A 40 -6.73 1.12 6.36
N ALA A 41 -6.02 2.24 6.49
CA ALA A 41 -6.52 3.41 7.22
C ALA A 41 -7.80 4.00 6.59
N PHE A 42 -8.38 3.30 5.62
CA PHE A 42 -9.52 3.60 4.77
C PHE A 42 -10.52 2.42 4.71
N ALA A 43 -10.47 1.48 5.67
CA ALA A 43 -11.40 0.33 5.69
C ALA A 43 -12.83 0.71 6.14
N ASN A 44 -13.08 1.98 6.48
CA ASN A 44 -14.40 2.48 6.87
C ASN A 44 -14.80 3.62 5.92
N GLU A 45 -14.82 3.34 4.61
CA GLU A 45 -15.27 4.28 3.60
C GLU A 45 -16.81 4.35 3.64
N ASP A 46 -17.37 5.19 4.52
CA ASP A 46 -18.68 5.78 4.23
C ASP A 46 -18.44 6.90 3.21
N PRO A 47 -18.86 6.74 1.93
CA PRO A 47 -18.65 7.76 0.91
C PRO A 47 -19.35 9.09 1.25
N ALA A 48 -20.33 9.08 2.15
CA ALA A 48 -21.02 10.28 2.62
C ALA A 48 -20.23 11.09 3.67
N LEU A 49 -19.20 10.50 4.28
CA LEU A 49 -18.37 11.15 5.31
C LEU A 49 -17.08 11.78 4.76
N ASN A 50 -16.66 11.44 3.53
CA ASN A 50 -15.49 12.07 2.90
C ASN A 50 -15.88 13.40 2.23
N PRO A 51 -15.13 14.49 2.45
CA PRO A 51 -15.28 15.68 1.64
C PRO A 51 -15.07 15.33 0.15
N PRO A 52 -15.83 15.93 -0.78
CA PRO A 52 -15.64 15.67 -2.19
C PRO A 52 -14.20 16.01 -2.63
N ASN A 53 -13.61 15.16 -3.47
CA ASN A 53 -12.23 15.26 -3.98
C ASN A 53 -11.13 15.02 -2.92
N CYS A 54 -11.38 14.17 -1.93
CA CYS A 54 -10.43 13.76 -0.89
C CYS A 54 -10.17 12.24 -0.87
N SER A 55 -10.46 11.53 -1.96
CA SER A 55 -10.23 10.09 -2.08
C SER A 55 -8.76 9.76 -2.39
N ALA A 56 -8.41 8.48 -2.29
CA ALA A 56 -7.12 7.98 -2.77
C ALA A 56 -6.92 8.26 -4.29
N ALA A 57 -7.99 8.18 -5.09
CA ALA A 57 -7.91 8.48 -6.52
C ALA A 57 -7.55 9.95 -6.77
N ASP A 58 -8.07 10.87 -5.96
CA ASP A 58 -7.74 12.30 -6.04
C ASP A 58 -6.27 12.56 -5.68
N LEU A 59 -5.77 11.87 -4.65
CA LEU A 59 -4.35 11.96 -4.27
C LEU A 59 -3.42 11.46 -5.37
N GLU A 60 -3.71 10.31 -5.97
CA GLU A 60 -2.90 9.80 -7.08
C GLU A 60 -2.98 10.68 -8.32
N GLY A 61 -4.15 11.27 -8.63
CA GLY A 61 -4.28 12.24 -9.70
C GLY A 61 -3.38 13.47 -9.51
N VAL A 62 -3.36 14.03 -8.29
CA VAL A 62 -2.47 15.15 -7.96
C VAL A 62 -0.99 14.74 -8.01
N ARG A 63 -0.63 13.56 -7.50
CA ARG A 63 0.75 13.03 -7.56
C ARG A 63 1.23 12.91 -9.01
N ALA A 64 0.42 12.32 -9.87
CA ALA A 64 0.75 12.18 -11.29
C ALA A 64 0.99 13.54 -11.98
N GLY A 65 0.17 14.55 -11.66
CA GLY A 65 0.37 15.91 -12.18
C GLY A 65 1.67 16.57 -11.69
N VAL A 66 2.02 16.37 -10.42
CA VAL A 66 3.29 16.86 -9.83
C VAL A 66 4.50 16.17 -10.47
N ASP A 67 4.41 14.86 -10.69
CA ASP A 67 5.48 14.09 -11.35
C ASP A 67 5.66 14.52 -12.81
N ALA A 68 4.58 14.73 -13.56
CA ALA A 68 4.64 15.25 -14.92
C ALA A 68 5.28 16.65 -14.97
N SER A 69 4.90 17.54 -14.04
CA SER A 69 5.47 18.88 -13.93
C SER A 69 6.96 18.84 -13.55
N THR A 70 7.35 17.92 -12.66
CA THR A 70 8.74 17.69 -12.29
C THR A 70 9.55 17.19 -13.49
N SER A 71 9.01 16.27 -14.29
CA SER A 71 9.66 15.79 -15.52
C SER A 71 9.92 16.94 -16.49
N ALA A 72 8.92 17.79 -16.76
CA ALA A 72 9.08 18.96 -17.60
C ALA A 72 10.12 19.96 -17.04
N TYR A 73 10.14 20.16 -15.73
CA TYR A 73 11.14 21.00 -15.06
C TYR A 73 12.56 20.46 -15.26
N LEU A 74 12.78 19.16 -15.06
CA LEU A 74 14.07 18.52 -15.25
C LEU A 74 14.61 18.65 -16.68
N PHE A 75 13.74 18.55 -17.70
CA PHE A 75 14.17 18.76 -19.09
C PHE A 75 14.56 20.21 -19.41
N THR A 76 14.06 21.18 -18.65
CA THR A 76 14.37 22.61 -18.82
C THR A 76 15.48 23.10 -17.88
N HIS A 77 15.84 22.31 -16.87
CA HIS A 77 16.86 22.59 -15.87
C HIS A 77 17.92 21.48 -15.88
N PRO A 78 18.80 21.47 -16.89
CA PRO A 78 19.74 20.36 -17.08
C PRO A 78 20.70 20.22 -15.89
N ASP A 79 21.10 21.31 -15.25
CA ASP A 79 21.94 21.30 -14.04
C ASP A 79 21.25 20.60 -12.87
N TYR A 80 19.98 20.91 -12.61
CA TYR A 80 19.20 20.22 -11.59
C TYR A 80 18.94 18.76 -11.96
N ASN A 81 18.73 18.47 -13.25
CA ASN A 81 18.57 17.10 -13.75
C ASN A 81 19.81 16.25 -13.51
N TRP A 82 21.00 16.74 -13.91
CA TRP A 82 22.25 16.07 -13.62
C TRP A 82 22.45 15.83 -12.12
N PHE A 83 22.10 16.82 -11.29
CA PHE A 83 22.16 16.68 -9.84
C PHE A 83 21.26 15.54 -9.36
N VAL A 84 19.97 15.51 -9.70
CA VAL A 84 19.08 14.43 -9.22
C VAL A 84 19.46 13.06 -9.78
N THR A 85 19.93 12.97 -11.02
CA THR A 85 20.50 11.74 -11.60
C THR A 85 21.73 11.28 -10.83
N SER A 86 22.59 12.19 -10.37
CA SER A 86 23.77 11.82 -9.58
C SER A 86 23.44 11.19 -8.21
N LEU A 87 22.18 11.31 -7.74
CA LEU A 87 21.71 10.73 -6.50
C LEU A 87 21.32 9.25 -6.64
N GLU A 88 21.29 8.71 -7.85
CA GLU A 88 20.91 7.31 -8.10
C GLU A 88 21.83 6.33 -7.35
N GLY A 89 21.21 5.35 -6.69
CA GLY A 89 21.91 4.33 -5.90
C GLY A 89 22.33 4.76 -4.49
N LEU A 90 22.17 6.04 -4.10
CA LEU A 90 22.41 6.49 -2.75
C LEU A 90 21.31 6.05 -1.77
N PRO A 91 21.63 5.81 -0.49
CA PRO A 91 20.61 5.55 0.52
C PRO A 91 19.78 6.82 0.80
N LYS A 92 18.51 6.62 1.20
CA LYS A 92 17.51 7.70 1.28
C LYS A 92 17.93 8.86 2.19
N ASP A 93 18.66 8.59 3.27
CA ASP A 93 19.18 9.60 4.20
C ASP A 93 20.22 10.50 3.52
N GLN A 94 21.11 9.93 2.71
CA GLN A 94 22.09 10.68 1.92
C GLN A 94 21.43 11.51 0.83
N VAL A 95 20.46 10.93 0.10
CA VAL A 95 19.66 11.66 -0.89
C VAL A 95 18.99 12.89 -0.26
N SER A 96 18.35 12.71 0.90
CA SER A 96 17.68 13.81 1.60
C SER A 96 18.66 14.90 2.04
N LYS A 97 19.84 14.51 2.55
CA LYS A 97 20.88 15.46 2.94
C LYS A 97 21.38 16.25 1.73
N GLN A 98 21.78 15.58 0.66
CA GLN A 98 22.33 16.24 -0.53
C GLN A 98 21.30 17.15 -1.22
N MET A 99 20.03 16.71 -1.31
CA MET A 99 18.95 17.55 -1.82
C MET A 99 18.76 18.83 -0.99
N LYS A 100 18.79 18.73 0.34
CA LYS A 100 18.71 19.91 1.22
C LYS A 100 19.88 20.85 1.01
N ASP A 101 21.10 20.31 0.95
CA ASP A 101 22.32 21.08 0.74
C ASP A 101 22.25 21.83 -0.61
N TYR A 102 21.88 21.14 -1.69
CA TYR A 102 21.68 21.76 -3.00
C TYR A 102 20.63 22.88 -2.98
N LEU A 103 19.43 22.61 -2.45
CA LEU A 103 18.37 23.62 -2.43
C LEU A 103 18.66 24.83 -1.51
N ASN A 104 19.61 24.72 -0.56
CA ASN A 104 20.04 25.86 0.24
C ASN A 104 20.96 26.82 -0.52
N VAL A 105 21.76 26.31 -1.47
CA VAL A 105 22.60 27.14 -2.36
C VAL A 105 21.88 27.57 -3.63
N HIS A 106 20.77 26.91 -3.99
CA HIS A 106 19.96 27.19 -5.17
C HIS A 106 18.53 27.64 -4.78
N PRO A 107 18.35 28.88 -4.30
CA PRO A 107 17.05 29.36 -3.81
C PRO A 107 15.99 29.45 -4.91
N ASP A 108 16.38 29.72 -6.16
CA ASP A 108 15.44 29.75 -7.29
C ASP A 108 14.88 28.35 -7.58
N THR A 109 15.75 27.35 -7.71
CA THR A 109 15.34 25.93 -7.84
C THR A 109 14.48 25.48 -6.66
N LYS A 110 14.81 25.93 -5.44
CA LYS A 110 13.98 25.66 -4.26
C LYS A 110 12.58 26.23 -4.41
N ASN A 111 12.46 27.49 -4.84
CA ASN A 111 11.16 28.12 -5.05
C ASN A 111 10.34 27.39 -6.12
N ASP A 112 10.97 27.03 -7.24
CA ASP A 112 10.30 26.32 -8.33
C ASP A 112 9.81 24.94 -7.90
N ILE A 113 10.68 24.14 -7.26
CA ILE A 113 10.34 22.80 -6.80
C ILE A 113 9.31 22.84 -5.67
N THR A 114 9.37 23.85 -4.80
CA THR A 114 8.30 24.11 -3.81
C THR A 114 6.98 24.44 -4.50
N GLY A 115 7.02 25.25 -5.57
CA GLY A 115 5.87 25.57 -6.43
C GLY A 115 5.25 24.33 -7.07
N ILE A 116 6.07 23.49 -7.72
CA ILE A 116 5.65 22.24 -8.36
C ILE A 116 4.95 21.29 -7.36
N ARG A 117 5.36 21.30 -6.09
CA ARG A 117 4.80 20.43 -5.04
C ARG A 117 3.63 21.05 -4.27
N GLN A 118 3.27 22.32 -4.49
CA GLN A 118 2.15 22.96 -3.80
C GLN A 118 0.83 22.17 -3.88
N PRO A 119 0.45 21.57 -5.03
CA PRO A 119 -0.83 20.84 -5.12
C PRO A 119 -0.98 19.71 -4.10
N LEU A 120 0.12 19.05 -3.71
CA LEU A 120 0.10 18.02 -2.67
C LEU A 120 -0.14 18.61 -1.28
N MET A 121 0.44 19.77 -1.00
CA MET A 121 0.24 20.48 0.26
C MET A 121 -1.18 21.04 0.34
N ASP A 122 -1.71 21.57 -0.76
CA ASP A 122 -3.08 22.05 -0.84
C ASP A 122 -4.09 20.92 -0.63
N LEU A 123 -3.86 19.75 -1.25
CA LEU A 123 -4.69 18.57 -1.01
C LEU A 123 -4.60 18.12 0.45
N LYS A 124 -3.40 18.07 1.03
CA LYS A 124 -3.22 17.75 2.46
C LYS A 124 -3.93 18.76 3.36
N ASN A 125 -3.85 20.06 3.08
CA ASN A 125 -4.47 21.08 3.92
C ASN A 125 -6.00 21.03 3.83
N ARG A 126 -6.54 20.66 2.66
CA ARG A 126 -7.98 20.50 2.43
C ARG A 126 -8.54 19.19 2.99
N CYS A 127 -7.79 18.11 2.91
CA CYS A 127 -8.28 16.74 3.19
C CYS A 127 -7.62 16.06 4.41
N GLY A 128 -6.55 16.64 4.97
CA GLY A 128 -5.79 16.10 6.10
C GLY A 128 -6.38 16.40 7.47
N GLY A 129 -7.61 16.94 7.52
CA GLY A 129 -8.40 17.03 8.73
C GLY A 129 -8.97 15.67 9.10
N THR A 130 -8.28 14.94 9.96
CA THR A 130 -8.93 13.95 10.83
C THR A 130 -9.95 14.65 11.74
N PRO A 131 -11.14 14.07 11.99
CA PRO A 131 -11.70 14.05 13.34
C PRO A 131 -10.72 13.37 14.31
#